data_AF-A0A428Q7W6-F1
#
_entry.id   AF-A0A428Q7W6-F1
#
_cell.length_a   1.000
_cell.length_b   1.000
_cell.length_c   1.000
_cell.angle_alpha   90.00
_cell.angle_beta   90.00
_cell.angle_gamma   90.00
#
_symmetry.space_group_name_H-M   'P 1'
#
loop_
_entity.id
_entity.type
_entity.pdbx_description
1 polymer ?
#
loop_
_entity_poly.entity_id
_entity_poly.type
_entity_poly.pdbx_seq_one_letter_code
_entity_poly.pdbx_strand_id
1 'polypeptide(L)'
;MALSMCPWVLGSSLCSVFWSPDVPCNRAGAWIQPIADILEPIIQGNDMELLASVMSFSPMSPLWLGLAICGRRTAINWILRSSTKLHDYPLSRPNIDATVWTGMAQSFMDLGPSGPSADGTVPRADVWRMRHDFSHLYTNDAFSYTPPYGWPPFGSMRPEDIELEIRGHLACSHEWKYSHWTWSYTGETDAGLFSGGMRVHHSDRDLTAAETEGNMEIRDVEAALEISRRATEATFWWCSDQVEKGFGGTIVPHRFNDEALKDKKVEVKDARFVEAWFETTKYTRPRLQGKPL
;
A
#
# COMPACT_ATOMS: atom_id res chain seq x y z
N MET A 1 11.20 -17.66 1.18
CA MET A 1 11.44 -16.19 1.22
C MET A 1 11.34 -15.67 2.65
N ALA A 2 12.10 -14.64 3.03
CA ALA A 2 12.01 -14.03 4.37
C ALA A 2 11.50 -12.59 4.28
N LEU A 3 10.19 -12.38 4.50
CA LEU A 3 9.58 -11.04 4.63
C LEU A 3 10.37 -10.14 5.59
N SER A 4 11.02 -10.75 6.60
CA SER A 4 11.96 -10.12 7.54
C SER A 4 13.08 -9.28 6.91
N MET A 5 13.47 -9.52 5.64
CA MET A 5 14.60 -8.84 5.01
C MET A 5 14.20 -7.59 4.21
N CYS A 6 12.90 -7.37 3.97
CA CYS A 6 12.40 -6.21 3.24
C CYS A 6 11.38 -5.43 4.07
N PRO A 7 11.80 -4.39 4.81
CA PRO A 7 10.91 -3.57 5.64
C PRO A 7 9.75 -2.95 4.85
N TRP A 8 9.97 -2.64 3.57
CA TRP A 8 8.98 -2.08 2.65
C TRP A 8 7.81 -3.04 2.43
N VAL A 9 8.11 -4.32 2.26
CA VAL A 9 7.08 -5.35 2.09
C VAL A 9 6.32 -5.56 3.40
N LEU A 10 7.00 -5.61 4.54
CA LEU A 10 6.35 -5.81 5.84
C LEU A 10 5.38 -4.68 6.20
N GLY A 11 5.82 -3.43 6.07
CA GLY A 11 5.00 -2.28 6.43
C GLY A 11 3.76 -2.17 5.53
N SER A 12 3.94 -2.35 4.23
CA SER A 12 2.84 -2.30 3.27
C SER A 12 1.85 -3.44 3.48
N SER A 13 2.35 -4.65 3.77
CA SER A 13 1.50 -5.81 4.09
C SER A 13 0.68 -5.58 5.36
N LEU A 14 1.27 -5.01 6.41
CA LEU A 14 0.52 -4.66 7.62
C LEU A 14 -0.57 -3.61 7.34
N CYS A 15 -0.28 -2.61 6.51
CA CYS A 15 -1.24 -1.54 6.18
C CYS A 15 -2.34 -1.95 5.21
N SER A 16 -2.14 -3.04 4.46
CA SER A 16 -3.10 -3.54 3.45
C SER A 16 -4.51 -3.76 4.02
N VAL A 17 -4.60 -4.12 5.29
CA VAL A 17 -5.85 -4.37 6.03
C VAL A 17 -6.75 -3.14 6.19
N PHE A 18 -6.18 -1.94 6.02
CA PHE A 18 -6.89 -0.67 6.15
C PHE A 18 -7.39 -0.13 4.80
N TRP A 19 -7.07 -0.82 3.71
CA TRP A 19 -7.40 -0.43 2.37
C TRP A 19 -8.52 -1.32 1.80
N SER A 20 -9.33 -0.76 0.91
CA SER A 20 -10.37 -1.48 0.17
C SER A 20 -10.44 -1.01 -1.28
N PRO A 21 -10.59 -1.92 -2.26
CA PRO A 21 -10.66 -1.58 -3.68
C PRO A 21 -11.92 -0.78 -4.05
N ASP A 22 -13.02 -0.94 -3.32
CA ASP A 22 -14.32 -0.33 -3.67
C ASP A 22 -14.46 1.10 -3.14
N VAL A 23 -13.46 1.58 -2.39
CA VAL A 23 -13.48 2.89 -1.76
C VAL A 23 -12.61 3.84 -2.57
N PRO A 24 -13.21 4.83 -3.25
CA PRO A 24 -12.42 5.81 -3.99
C PRO A 24 -11.67 6.76 -3.04
N CYS A 25 -10.61 7.40 -3.55
CA CYS A 25 -9.75 8.29 -2.78
C CYS A 25 -10.48 9.45 -2.08
N ASN A 26 -11.59 9.94 -2.64
CA ASN A 26 -12.42 10.99 -2.04
C ASN A 26 -13.28 10.50 -0.86
N ARG A 27 -13.28 9.20 -0.57
CA ARG A 27 -13.98 8.57 0.57
C ARG A 27 -13.03 7.85 1.52
N ALA A 28 -11.72 7.91 1.26
CA ALA A 28 -10.71 7.21 2.05
C ALA A 28 -10.80 7.53 3.55
N GLY A 29 -11.05 8.79 3.92
CA GLY A 29 -11.16 9.17 5.32
C GLY A 29 -12.42 8.64 6.01
N ALA A 30 -13.55 8.59 5.30
CA ALA A 30 -14.77 7.97 5.83
C ALA A 30 -14.58 6.47 6.11
N TRP A 31 -13.70 5.81 5.35
CA TRP A 31 -13.34 4.41 5.55
C TRP A 31 -12.33 4.21 6.70
N ILE A 32 -11.26 5.00 6.73
CA ILE A 32 -10.17 4.80 7.71
C ILE A 32 -10.51 5.34 9.09
N GLN A 33 -11.26 6.45 9.18
CA GLN A 33 -11.48 7.14 10.46
C GLN A 33 -12.11 6.24 11.53
N PRO A 34 -13.17 5.46 11.25
CA PRO A 34 -13.74 4.59 12.26
C PRO A 34 -12.79 3.46 12.70
N ILE A 35 -11.94 2.98 11.79
CA ILE A 35 -10.91 1.99 12.12
C ILE A 35 -9.89 2.63 13.08
N ALA A 36 -9.47 3.85 12.80
CA ALA A 36 -8.57 4.60 13.66
C ALA A 36 -9.19 4.86 15.05
N ASP A 37 -10.46 5.22 15.13
CA ASP A 37 -11.17 5.46 16.39
C ASP A 37 -11.23 4.21 17.28
N ILE A 38 -11.29 3.01 16.70
CA ILE A 38 -11.24 1.73 17.41
C ILE A 38 -9.81 1.39 17.85
N LEU A 39 -8.84 1.56 16.95
CA LEU A 39 -7.46 1.14 17.20
C LEU A 39 -6.68 2.09 18.10
N GLU A 40 -6.95 3.40 18.05
CA GLU A 40 -6.26 4.41 18.83
C GLU A 40 -6.28 4.13 20.34
N PRO A 41 -7.43 3.91 21.00
CA PRO A 41 -7.45 3.64 22.45
C PRO A 41 -6.75 2.32 22.82
N ILE A 42 -6.84 1.28 21.97
CA ILE A 42 -6.16 -0.01 22.19
C ILE A 42 -4.64 0.19 22.16
N ILE A 43 -4.16 0.93 21.16
CA ILE A 43 -2.74 1.23 20.98
C ILE A 43 -2.22 2.13 22.09
N GLN A 44 -2.95 3.19 22.44
CA GLN A 44 -2.58 4.10 23.54
C GLN A 44 -2.60 3.40 24.90
N GLY A 45 -3.53 2.46 25.11
CA GLY A 45 -3.61 1.59 26.28
C GLY A 45 -2.54 0.49 26.31
N ASN A 46 -1.76 0.33 25.22
CA ASN A 46 -0.74 -0.71 25.07
C ASN A 46 -1.31 -2.14 25.27
N ASP A 47 -2.56 -2.35 24.88
CA ASP A 47 -3.23 -3.66 24.95
C ASP A 47 -2.98 -4.45 23.65
N MET A 48 -1.79 -5.06 23.60
CA MET A 48 -1.32 -5.79 22.43
C MET A 48 -2.07 -7.11 22.19
N GLU A 49 -2.63 -7.70 23.25
CA GLU A 49 -3.45 -8.92 23.16
C GLU A 49 -4.78 -8.62 22.49
N LEU A 50 -5.44 -7.52 22.89
CA LEU A 50 -6.65 -7.05 22.23
C LEU A 50 -6.36 -6.62 20.80
N LEU A 51 -5.24 -5.93 20.53
CA LEU A 51 -4.86 -5.58 19.16
C LEU A 51 -4.68 -6.82 18.27
N ALA A 52 -3.95 -7.83 18.75
CA ALA A 52 -3.78 -9.08 18.00
C ALA A 52 -5.11 -9.80 17.75
N SER A 53 -6.00 -9.77 18.75
CA SER A 53 -7.34 -10.35 18.66
C SER A 53 -8.20 -9.63 17.62
N VAL A 54 -8.21 -8.29 17.65
CA VAL A 54 -8.90 -7.47 16.63
C VAL A 54 -8.31 -7.75 15.25
N MET A 55 -7.00 -7.82 15.09
CA MET A 55 -6.39 -8.03 13.77
C MET A 55 -6.43 -9.49 13.27
N SER A 56 -6.99 -10.41 14.06
CA SER A 56 -7.04 -11.84 13.72
C SER A 56 -7.97 -12.18 12.55
N PHE A 57 -8.92 -11.29 12.19
CA PHE A 57 -9.81 -11.51 11.05
C PHE A 57 -9.12 -11.41 9.69
N SER A 58 -7.92 -10.81 9.65
CA SER A 58 -7.21 -10.53 8.41
C SER A 58 -6.33 -11.72 7.97
N PRO A 59 -6.14 -11.94 6.66
CA PRO A 59 -5.08 -12.79 6.13
C PRO A 59 -3.68 -12.39 6.62
N MET A 60 -3.51 -11.12 7.04
CA MET A 60 -2.27 -10.60 7.64
C MET A 60 -2.15 -10.86 9.14
N SER A 61 -3.06 -11.64 9.74
CA SER A 61 -3.06 -11.96 11.17
C SER A 61 -1.72 -12.52 11.70
N PRO A 62 -0.94 -13.34 10.97
CA PRO A 62 0.36 -13.79 11.48
C PRO A 62 1.37 -12.63 11.60
N LEU A 63 1.31 -11.64 10.69
CA LEU A 63 2.16 -10.45 10.76
C LEU A 63 1.75 -9.55 11.93
N TRP A 64 0.46 -9.37 12.14
CA TRP A 64 -0.07 -8.60 13.27
C TRP A 64 0.20 -9.27 14.62
N LEU A 65 0.10 -10.59 14.71
CA LEU A 65 0.50 -11.36 15.88
C LEU A 65 2.01 -11.22 16.13
N GLY A 66 2.83 -11.34 15.07
CA GLY A 66 4.27 -11.11 15.16
C GLY A 66 4.60 -9.70 15.64
N LEU A 67 3.89 -8.67 15.16
CA LEU A 67 4.02 -7.30 15.62
C LEU A 67 3.62 -7.15 17.10
N ALA A 68 2.56 -7.84 17.54
CA ALA A 68 2.10 -7.82 18.91
C ALA A 68 3.10 -8.45 19.88
N ILE A 69 3.68 -9.61 19.52
CA ILE A 69 4.68 -10.32 20.33
C ILE A 69 6.02 -9.58 20.32
N CYS A 70 6.49 -9.14 19.15
CA CYS A 70 7.80 -8.49 19.01
C CYS A 70 7.80 -7.02 19.45
N GLY A 71 6.62 -6.45 19.74
CA GLY A 71 6.41 -5.23 20.52
C GLY A 71 7.34 -4.08 20.14
N ARG A 72 6.98 -3.30 19.13
CA ARG A 72 7.69 -2.04 18.84
C ARG A 72 6.73 -0.88 18.85
N ARG A 73 6.82 -0.04 19.91
CA ARG A 73 6.09 1.23 20.02
C ARG A 73 6.32 2.10 18.78
N THR A 74 7.53 2.12 18.23
CA THR A 74 7.83 2.84 17.00
C THR A 74 7.02 2.31 15.83
N ALA A 75 6.85 0.99 15.74
CA ALA A 75 6.16 0.35 14.63
C ALA A 75 4.65 0.66 14.64
N ILE A 76 4.04 0.48 15.80
CA ILE A 76 2.60 0.68 15.97
C ILE A 76 2.23 2.17 15.89
N ASN A 77 3.08 3.06 16.41
CA ASN A 77 2.87 4.51 16.33
C ASN A 77 2.92 5.03 14.88
N TRP A 78 3.77 4.46 14.01
CA TRP A 78 3.75 4.87 12.60
C TRP A 78 2.48 4.37 11.91
N ILE A 79 2.00 3.15 12.21
CA ILE A 79 0.73 2.64 11.67
C ILE A 79 -0.45 3.52 12.08
N LEU A 80 -0.52 3.88 13.37
CA LEU A 80 -1.59 4.77 13.84
C LEU A 80 -1.53 6.14 13.14
N ARG A 81 -0.33 6.70 12.91
CA ARG A 81 -0.16 7.97 12.19
C ARG A 81 -0.49 7.86 10.71
N SER A 82 -0.15 6.75 10.05
CA SER A 82 -0.53 6.51 8.65
C SER A 82 -2.05 6.40 8.53
N SER A 83 -2.74 5.76 9.50
CA SER A 83 -4.20 5.64 9.47
C SER A 83 -4.91 6.96 9.82
N THR A 84 -4.48 7.66 10.87
CA THR A 84 -5.16 8.88 11.36
C THR A 84 -4.89 10.14 10.53
N LYS A 85 -3.75 10.21 9.84
CA LYS A 85 -3.34 11.44 9.12
C LYS A 85 -3.02 11.20 7.65
N LEU A 86 -3.13 9.96 7.18
CA LEU A 86 -2.61 9.54 5.88
C LEU A 86 -1.17 10.03 5.68
N HIS A 87 -0.38 10.05 6.77
CA HIS A 87 0.97 10.58 6.70
C HIS A 87 1.78 9.66 5.79
N ASP A 88 2.38 10.23 4.76
CA ASP A 88 3.28 9.48 3.88
C ASP A 88 4.44 8.96 4.73
N TYR A 89 4.45 7.66 4.93
CA TYR A 89 5.54 6.96 5.57
C TYR A 89 6.11 5.98 4.54
N PRO A 90 7.42 5.97 4.31
CA PRO A 90 7.99 5.16 3.24
C PRO A 90 7.59 3.67 3.33
N LEU A 91 7.42 3.14 4.56
CA LEU A 91 7.01 1.75 4.78
C LEU A 91 5.51 1.48 4.65
N SER A 92 4.64 2.49 4.57
CA SER A 92 3.19 2.31 4.39
C SER A 92 2.75 2.42 2.93
N ARG A 93 3.68 2.72 2.02
CA ARG A 93 3.38 2.85 0.59
C ARG A 93 3.10 1.47 -0.02
N PRO A 94 2.06 1.36 -0.87
CA PRO A 94 1.80 0.13 -1.61
C PRO A 94 3.03 -0.35 -2.36
N ASN A 95 3.28 -1.66 -2.32
CA ASN A 95 4.44 -2.27 -2.93
C ASN A 95 3.99 -3.52 -3.72
N ILE A 96 4.28 -3.54 -5.02
CA ILE A 96 3.86 -4.64 -5.91
C ILE A 96 4.50 -5.98 -5.52
N ASP A 97 5.75 -5.99 -5.04
CA ASP A 97 6.39 -7.20 -4.54
C ASP A 97 5.66 -7.73 -3.30
N ALA A 98 5.19 -6.83 -2.44
CA ALA A 98 4.44 -7.21 -1.25
C ALA A 98 3.11 -7.88 -1.62
N THR A 99 2.39 -7.34 -2.60
CA THR A 99 1.19 -7.97 -3.17
C THR A 99 1.49 -9.36 -3.70
N VAL A 100 2.52 -9.49 -4.53
CA VAL A 100 2.90 -10.77 -5.13
C VAL A 100 3.31 -11.79 -4.07
N TRP A 101 4.03 -11.37 -3.04
CA TRP A 101 4.52 -12.28 -1.99
C TRP A 101 3.42 -12.69 -1.01
N THR A 102 2.47 -11.80 -0.74
CA THR A 102 1.41 -12.05 0.24
C THR A 102 0.10 -12.52 -0.36
N GLY A 103 -0.07 -12.36 -1.68
CA GLY A 103 -1.34 -12.58 -2.38
C GLY A 103 -2.42 -11.53 -2.03
N MET A 104 -2.08 -10.47 -1.31
CA MET A 104 -3.02 -9.44 -0.86
C MET A 104 -2.78 -8.13 -1.58
N ALA A 105 -3.80 -7.65 -2.29
CA ALA A 105 -3.78 -6.32 -2.91
C ALA A 105 -3.68 -5.22 -1.84
N GLN A 106 -2.90 -4.18 -2.15
CA GLN A 106 -2.60 -3.06 -1.25
C GLN A 106 -2.99 -1.73 -1.89
N SER A 107 -3.31 -1.75 -3.17
CA SER A 107 -3.68 -0.62 -3.99
C SER A 107 -4.51 -1.06 -5.19
N PHE A 108 -5.16 -0.08 -5.82
CA PHE A 108 -5.82 -0.31 -7.11
C PHE A 108 -4.84 -0.74 -8.22
N MET A 109 -3.53 -0.48 -8.06
CA MET A 109 -2.49 -0.91 -9.00
C MET A 109 -2.29 -2.43 -8.99
N ASP A 110 -2.63 -3.08 -7.87
CA ASP A 110 -2.50 -4.52 -7.68
C ASP A 110 -3.68 -5.32 -8.27
N LEU A 111 -4.72 -4.62 -8.72
CA LEU A 111 -5.92 -5.22 -9.27
C LEU A 111 -5.81 -5.36 -10.79
N GLY A 112 -6.55 -6.32 -11.35
CA GLY A 112 -6.73 -6.43 -12.80
C GLY A 112 -7.65 -5.35 -13.38
N PRO A 113 -7.68 -5.18 -14.70
CA PRO A 113 -8.60 -4.25 -15.36
C PRO A 113 -10.05 -4.57 -15.03
N SER A 114 -10.81 -3.54 -14.69
CA SER A 114 -12.24 -3.66 -14.38
C SER A 114 -13.07 -3.96 -15.63
N GLY A 115 -12.47 -3.80 -16.81
CA GLY A 115 -13.12 -3.91 -18.11
C GLY A 115 -13.81 -2.59 -18.51
N PRO A 116 -14.20 -2.45 -19.78
CA PRO A 116 -14.92 -1.26 -20.24
C PRO A 116 -16.26 -1.14 -19.50
N SER A 117 -16.60 0.07 -19.08
CA SER A 117 -17.91 0.36 -18.50
C SER A 117 -19.02 0.19 -19.55
N ALA A 118 -20.26 -0.02 -19.10
CA ALA A 118 -21.42 -0.23 -19.98
C ALA A 118 -21.66 0.94 -20.95
N ASP A 119 -21.19 2.14 -20.60
CA ASP A 119 -21.24 3.36 -21.41
C ASP A 119 -20.04 3.52 -22.37
N GLY A 120 -19.15 2.53 -22.42
CA GLY A 120 -17.92 2.57 -23.23
C GLY A 120 -16.81 3.44 -22.64
N THR A 121 -16.98 3.96 -21.43
CA THR A 121 -15.93 4.72 -20.73
C THR A 121 -14.96 3.78 -20.01
N VAL A 122 -13.75 4.28 -19.75
CA VAL A 122 -12.69 3.55 -19.05
C VAL A 122 -12.52 4.15 -17.65
N PRO A 123 -12.57 3.34 -16.57
CA PRO A 123 -12.34 3.83 -15.22
C PRO A 123 -10.97 4.50 -15.09
N ARG A 124 -10.88 5.64 -14.38
CA ARG A 124 -9.58 6.32 -14.18
C ARG A 124 -8.56 5.41 -13.49
N ALA A 125 -9.01 4.50 -12.62
CA ALA A 125 -8.13 3.52 -11.98
C ALA A 125 -7.41 2.64 -13.00
N ASP A 126 -8.12 2.19 -14.04
CA ASP A 126 -7.54 1.39 -15.12
C ASP A 126 -6.58 2.23 -15.97
N VAL A 127 -6.94 3.47 -16.30
CA VAL A 127 -6.05 4.40 -17.02
C VAL A 127 -4.76 4.66 -16.22
N TRP A 128 -4.88 4.89 -14.91
CA TRP A 128 -3.75 5.21 -14.03
C TRP A 128 -2.81 4.02 -13.91
N ARG A 129 -3.37 2.80 -13.81
CA ARG A 129 -2.56 1.57 -13.82
C ARG A 129 -1.84 1.41 -15.16
N MET A 130 -2.52 1.61 -16.29
CA MET A 130 -1.89 1.54 -17.62
C MET A 130 -0.74 2.54 -17.77
N ARG A 131 -0.86 3.77 -17.24
CA ARG A 131 0.25 4.74 -17.26
C ARG A 131 1.51 4.19 -16.60
N HIS A 132 1.36 3.47 -15.49
CA HIS A 132 2.47 2.82 -14.81
C HIS A 132 2.99 1.58 -15.56
N ASP A 133 2.09 0.71 -16.02
CA ASP A 133 2.45 -0.51 -16.76
C ASP A 133 3.22 -0.19 -18.05
N PHE A 134 2.85 0.91 -18.71
CA PHE A 134 3.45 1.43 -19.93
C PHE A 134 4.30 2.67 -19.69
N SER A 135 4.87 2.84 -18.49
CA SER A 135 5.69 4.02 -18.16
C SER A 135 6.84 4.23 -19.15
N HIS A 136 7.39 3.15 -19.70
CA HIS A 136 8.44 3.14 -20.73
C HIS A 136 8.02 3.77 -22.08
N LEU A 137 6.72 3.97 -22.34
CA LEU A 137 6.23 4.65 -23.53
C LEU A 137 6.27 6.18 -23.39
N TYR A 138 6.46 6.68 -22.17
CA TYR A 138 6.56 8.12 -21.88
C TYR A 138 8.02 8.59 -21.93
N THR A 139 8.22 9.86 -22.28
CA THR A 139 9.57 10.45 -22.39
C THR A 139 10.23 10.75 -21.04
N ASN A 140 9.45 10.78 -19.96
CA ASN A 140 9.91 11.03 -18.60
C ASN A 140 9.53 9.86 -17.68
N ASP A 141 10.25 9.70 -16.58
CA ASP A 141 9.99 8.66 -15.59
C ASP A 141 8.79 8.96 -14.67
N ALA A 142 7.85 9.81 -15.12
CA ALA A 142 6.76 10.34 -14.29
C ALA A 142 5.86 9.23 -13.72
N PHE A 143 5.67 8.14 -14.46
CA PHE A 143 4.82 7.01 -14.07
C PHE A 143 5.60 5.75 -13.70
N SER A 144 6.93 5.84 -13.57
CA SER A 144 7.78 4.68 -13.23
C SER A 144 7.64 4.24 -11.76
N TYR A 145 7.01 5.06 -10.92
CA TYR A 145 6.76 4.76 -9.51
C TYR A 145 5.26 4.69 -9.24
N THR A 146 4.85 3.82 -8.33
CA THR A 146 3.45 3.70 -7.88
C THR A 146 3.00 4.95 -7.11
N PRO A 147 1.68 5.24 -7.08
CA PRO A 147 1.15 6.33 -6.27
C PRO A 147 1.46 6.12 -4.78
N PRO A 148 1.58 7.21 -4.00
CA PRO A 148 1.92 7.12 -2.58
C PRO A 148 0.85 6.41 -1.73
N TYR A 149 -0.40 6.36 -2.21
CA TYR A 149 -1.51 5.67 -1.55
C TYR A 149 -2.23 4.74 -2.51
N GLY A 150 -2.83 3.69 -1.95
CA GLY A 150 -3.50 2.66 -2.74
C GLY A 150 -4.91 2.98 -3.21
N TRP A 151 -5.48 4.12 -2.83
CA TRP A 151 -6.88 4.46 -3.10
C TRP A 151 -7.14 4.75 -4.59
N PRO A 152 -8.14 4.11 -5.22
CA PRO A 152 -8.45 4.35 -6.63
C PRO A 152 -8.97 5.77 -6.87
N PRO A 153 -8.59 6.39 -8.01
CA PRO A 153 -9.22 7.64 -8.45
C PRO A 153 -10.69 7.40 -8.80
N PHE A 154 -11.56 8.37 -8.49
CA PHE A 154 -12.96 8.31 -8.88
C PHE A 154 -13.17 8.77 -10.33
N GLY A 155 -14.25 8.26 -10.94
CA GLY A 155 -14.71 8.65 -12.26
C GLY A 155 -14.11 7.83 -13.41
N SER A 156 -14.55 8.15 -14.61
CA SER A 156 -14.12 7.50 -15.86
C SER A 156 -13.69 8.53 -16.90
N MET A 157 -13.07 8.04 -17.97
CA MET A 157 -12.63 8.82 -19.12
C MET A 157 -13.15 8.19 -20.40
N ARG A 158 -13.43 9.01 -21.41
CA ARG A 158 -13.76 8.50 -22.74
C ARG A 158 -12.48 8.03 -23.44
N PRO A 159 -12.52 6.98 -24.27
CA PRO A 159 -11.33 6.50 -24.98
C PRO A 159 -10.58 7.58 -25.77
N GLU A 160 -11.30 8.56 -26.32
CA GLU A 160 -10.73 9.71 -27.03
C GLU A 160 -9.98 10.70 -26.13
N ASP A 161 -10.29 10.74 -24.83
CA ASP A 161 -9.66 11.63 -23.84
C ASP A 161 -8.40 10.98 -23.21
N ILE A 162 -8.09 9.72 -23.55
CA ILE A 162 -6.95 8.95 -23.02
C ILE A 162 -5.71 9.14 -23.90
N GLU A 163 -4.53 9.22 -23.31
CA GLU A 163 -3.26 9.45 -24.02
C GLU A 163 -2.96 8.44 -25.13
N LEU A 164 -2.33 8.90 -26.21
CA LEU A 164 -2.05 8.08 -27.40
C LEU A 164 -1.14 6.90 -27.10
N GLU A 165 -0.20 7.08 -26.17
CA GLU A 165 0.76 6.09 -25.69
C GLU A 165 0.06 4.82 -25.20
N ILE A 166 -1.05 4.97 -24.48
CA ILE A 166 -1.77 3.85 -23.86
C ILE A 166 -3.12 3.54 -24.53
N ARG A 167 -3.62 4.40 -25.42
CA ARG A 167 -4.90 4.21 -26.11
C ARG A 167 -4.94 2.90 -26.91
N GLY A 168 -3.83 2.51 -27.53
CA GLY A 168 -3.69 1.23 -28.23
C GLY A 168 -3.78 -0.01 -27.32
N HIS A 169 -3.60 0.18 -26.02
CA HIS A 169 -3.58 -0.89 -25.02
C HIS A 169 -4.92 -1.07 -24.28
N LEU A 170 -5.94 -0.24 -24.56
CA LEU A 170 -7.27 -0.35 -23.93
C LEU A 170 -7.96 -1.70 -24.19
N ALA A 171 -7.69 -2.32 -25.34
CA ALA A 171 -8.24 -3.63 -25.70
C ALA A 171 -7.33 -4.80 -25.29
N CYS A 172 -6.16 -4.53 -24.72
CA CYS A 172 -5.21 -5.56 -24.33
C CYS A 172 -5.50 -6.06 -22.90
N SER A 173 -5.21 -7.33 -22.65
CA SER A 173 -5.28 -7.94 -21.31
C SER A 173 -3.86 -8.19 -20.79
N HIS A 174 -3.13 -7.10 -20.50
CA HIS A 174 -1.80 -7.20 -19.89
C HIS A 174 -1.93 -7.40 -18.38
N GLU A 175 -1.10 -8.28 -17.83
CA GLU A 175 -1.02 -8.52 -16.39
C GLU A 175 0.44 -8.75 -15.98
N TRP A 176 0.81 -8.23 -14.81
CA TRP A 176 2.12 -8.49 -14.22
C TRP A 176 2.09 -9.89 -13.60
N LYS A 177 2.95 -10.79 -14.11
CA LYS A 177 3.15 -12.11 -13.52
C LYS A 177 4.45 -12.16 -12.76
N TYR A 178 4.36 -12.66 -11.55
CA TYR A 178 5.55 -13.11 -10.86
C TYR A 178 6.26 -14.18 -11.68
N SER A 179 7.55 -13.98 -11.93
CA SER A 179 8.37 -14.93 -12.65
C SER A 179 9.12 -15.82 -11.66
N HIS A 180 10.13 -15.26 -11.01
CA HIS A 180 10.95 -15.93 -10.00
C HIS A 180 11.83 -14.88 -9.33
N TRP A 181 12.56 -15.33 -8.31
CA TRP A 181 13.75 -14.64 -7.83
C TRP A 181 14.92 -15.60 -7.83
N THR A 182 16.12 -15.05 -7.90
CA THR A 182 17.35 -15.83 -7.99
C THR A 182 18.25 -15.47 -6.84
N TRP A 183 18.73 -16.47 -6.10
CA TRP A 183 19.83 -16.28 -5.18
C TRP A 183 21.13 -16.06 -5.97
N SER A 184 21.70 -14.86 -5.90
CA SER A 184 22.92 -14.53 -6.66
C SER A 184 24.11 -15.44 -6.38
N TYR A 185 24.13 -16.11 -5.22
CA TYR A 185 25.22 -17.01 -4.82
C TYR A 185 25.08 -18.45 -5.36
N THR A 186 23.85 -18.99 -5.49
CA THR A 186 23.62 -20.38 -5.91
C THR A 186 23.03 -20.50 -7.30
N GLY A 187 22.47 -19.43 -7.86
CA GLY A 187 21.74 -19.45 -9.13
C GLY A 187 20.40 -20.19 -9.04
N GLU A 188 20.01 -20.63 -7.84
CA GLU A 188 18.74 -21.30 -7.61
C GLU A 188 17.58 -20.32 -7.73
N THR A 189 16.52 -20.79 -8.37
CA THR A 189 15.27 -20.05 -8.54
C THR A 189 14.19 -20.65 -7.65
N ASP A 190 13.39 -19.81 -7.05
CA ASP A 190 12.25 -20.21 -6.22
C ASP A 190 10.94 -20.05 -6.99
N ALA A 191 9.94 -20.83 -6.59
CA ALA A 191 8.61 -20.82 -7.19
C ALA A 191 7.63 -19.81 -6.54
N GLY A 192 8.11 -18.93 -5.64
CA GLY A 192 7.28 -18.00 -4.88
C GLY A 192 6.62 -18.66 -3.65
N LEU A 193 5.93 -17.85 -2.83
CA LEU A 193 5.27 -18.32 -1.61
C LEU A 193 3.97 -19.11 -1.87
N PHE A 194 3.39 -19.00 -3.07
CA PHE A 194 2.16 -19.69 -3.45
C PHE A 194 2.32 -20.31 -4.85
N SER A 195 2.52 -21.62 -4.91
CA SER A 195 2.61 -22.39 -6.17
C SER A 195 1.24 -22.68 -6.81
N GLY A 196 0.13 -22.28 -6.18
CA GLY A 196 -1.20 -22.26 -6.77
C GLY A 196 -1.53 -20.84 -7.20
N GLY A 197 -1.74 -20.63 -8.51
CA GLY A 197 -1.84 -19.32 -9.15
C GLY A 197 -2.58 -18.24 -8.35
N MET A 198 -2.12 -17.00 -8.53
CA MET A 198 -2.61 -15.78 -7.90
C MET A 198 -4.13 -15.66 -8.02
N ARG A 199 -4.86 -16.20 -7.04
CA ARG A 199 -6.23 -15.77 -6.78
C ARG A 199 -6.07 -14.58 -5.86
N VAL A 200 -6.17 -13.38 -6.41
CA VAL A 200 -6.50 -12.20 -5.61
C VAL A 200 -7.72 -12.62 -4.80
N HIS A 201 -7.54 -12.81 -3.50
CA HIS A 201 -8.64 -13.10 -2.61
C HIS A 201 -9.48 -11.82 -2.56
N HIS A 202 -10.41 -11.67 -3.51
CA HIS A 202 -11.63 -10.95 -3.25
C HIS A 202 -12.23 -11.64 -2.04
N SER A 203 -12.41 -10.91 -0.95
CA SER A 203 -13.19 -11.39 0.17
C SER A 203 -14.66 -11.43 -0.23
N ASP A 204 -15.01 -12.26 -1.23
CA ASP A 204 -16.36 -12.77 -1.46
C ASP A 204 -16.68 -13.85 -0.41
N ARG A 205 -16.34 -13.56 0.85
CA ARG A 205 -17.03 -14.24 1.93
C ARG A 205 -18.41 -13.61 1.96
N ASP A 206 -19.38 -14.35 1.43
CA ASP A 206 -20.78 -14.23 1.83
C ASP A 206 -20.81 -14.11 3.36
N LEU A 207 -20.89 -12.86 3.85
CA LEU A 207 -21.24 -12.56 5.22
C LEU A 207 -22.72 -12.86 5.34
N THR A 208 -23.06 -14.15 5.39
CA THR A 208 -24.41 -14.58 5.72
C THR A 208 -24.74 -14.06 7.12
N ALA A 209 -25.58 -13.03 7.15
CA ALA A 209 -26.35 -12.53 8.28
C ALA A 209 -25.56 -12.30 9.58
N ALA A 210 -25.01 -11.10 9.75
CA ALA A 210 -24.76 -10.53 11.05
C ALA A 210 -25.29 -9.08 11.09
N GLU A 211 -26.48 -8.97 11.68
CA GLU A 211 -26.93 -7.90 12.58
C GLU A 211 -26.87 -6.45 12.06
N THR A 212 -28.06 -5.91 11.81
CA THR A 212 -28.45 -4.48 11.83
C THR A 212 -27.33 -3.51 11.45
N GLU A 213 -27.33 -3.04 10.20
CA GLU A 213 -26.54 -1.89 9.74
C GLU A 213 -26.82 -0.67 10.63
N GLY A 214 -26.15 -0.60 11.77
CA GLY A 214 -26.05 0.62 12.55
C GLY A 214 -25.11 1.53 11.77
N ASN A 215 -25.63 2.66 11.32
CA ASN A 215 -24.77 3.72 10.79
C ASN A 215 -23.70 4.03 11.83
N MET A 216 -22.46 3.62 11.55
CA MET A 216 -21.34 3.98 12.40
C MET A 216 -21.07 5.47 12.18
N GLU A 217 -21.44 6.29 13.16
CA GLU A 217 -21.23 7.73 13.07
C GLU A 217 -19.73 8.04 13.06
N ILE A 218 -19.29 8.81 12.07
CA ILE A 218 -17.93 9.34 12.01
C ILE A 218 -17.81 10.41 13.09
N ARG A 219 -17.00 10.13 14.12
CA ARG A 219 -16.83 11.04 15.27
C ARG A 219 -16.13 12.34 14.88
N ASP A 220 -15.11 12.23 14.03
CA ASP A 220 -14.32 13.36 13.53
C ASP A 220 -14.48 13.50 12.01
N VAL A 221 -15.55 14.19 11.61
CA VAL A 221 -15.87 14.44 10.20
C VAL A 221 -14.77 15.29 9.53
N GLU A 222 -14.17 16.24 10.25
CA GLU A 222 -13.13 17.12 9.70
C GLU A 222 -11.85 16.33 9.41
N ALA A 223 -11.43 15.45 10.31
CA ALA A 223 -10.30 14.56 10.07
C ALA A 223 -10.55 13.62 8.87
N ALA A 224 -11.76 13.07 8.76
CA ALA A 224 -12.15 12.22 7.62
C ALA A 224 -12.12 13.00 6.29
N LEU A 225 -12.55 14.26 6.27
CA LEU A 225 -12.47 15.12 5.09
C LEU A 225 -11.02 15.43 4.72
N GLU A 226 -10.16 15.73 5.69
CA GLU A 226 -8.75 16.02 5.44
C GLU A 226 -7.99 14.79 4.92
N ILE A 227 -8.25 13.59 5.45
CA ILE A 227 -7.68 12.34 4.93
C ILE A 227 -8.12 12.12 3.48
N SER A 228 -9.41 12.30 3.19
CA SER A 228 -9.96 12.13 1.84
C SER A 228 -9.40 13.16 0.86
N ARG A 229 -9.20 14.40 1.32
CA ARG A 229 -8.55 15.46 0.56
C ARG A 229 -7.11 15.07 0.21
N ARG A 230 -6.31 14.64 1.19
CA ARG A 230 -4.92 14.20 0.96
C ARG A 230 -4.81 13.02 0.01
N ALA A 231 -5.67 12.00 0.19
CA ALA A 231 -5.71 10.85 -0.71
C ALA A 231 -6.04 11.29 -2.14
N THR A 232 -7.06 12.13 -2.29
CA THR A 232 -7.48 12.65 -3.60
C THR A 232 -6.37 13.46 -4.26
N GLU A 233 -5.83 14.45 -3.55
CA GLU A 233 -4.80 15.30 -4.10
C GLU A 233 -3.58 14.48 -4.52
N ALA A 234 -3.11 13.55 -3.68
CA ALA A 234 -1.96 12.72 -4.01
C ALA A 234 -2.19 11.77 -5.19
N THR A 235 -3.34 11.10 -5.27
CA THR A 235 -3.68 10.21 -6.39
C THR A 235 -3.80 10.98 -7.71
N PHE A 236 -4.39 12.18 -7.69
CA PHE A 236 -4.53 13.00 -8.90
C PHE A 236 -3.24 13.74 -9.25
N TRP A 237 -2.45 14.21 -8.28
CA TRP A 237 -1.14 14.83 -8.51
C TRP A 237 -0.14 13.87 -9.14
N TRP A 238 -0.10 12.62 -8.65
CA TRP A 238 0.72 11.57 -9.24
C TRP A 238 0.47 11.40 -10.75
N CYS A 239 -0.74 11.73 -11.21
CA CYS A 239 -1.14 11.64 -12.61
C CYS A 239 -1.32 12.98 -13.34
N SER A 240 -0.94 14.11 -12.73
CA SER A 240 -1.23 15.45 -13.25
C SER A 240 -0.23 15.96 -14.30
N ASP A 241 0.83 15.22 -14.60
CA ASP A 241 1.93 15.72 -15.46
C ASP A 241 1.58 15.81 -16.96
N GLN A 242 0.39 15.35 -17.39
CA GLN A 242 -0.03 15.34 -18.80
C GLN A 242 -1.51 15.66 -18.98
N VAL A 243 -1.95 16.85 -18.56
CA VAL A 243 -3.07 17.49 -19.30
C VAL A 243 -2.45 18.08 -20.56
N GLU A 244 -2.99 17.74 -21.74
CA GLU A 244 -2.46 18.17 -23.05
C GLU A 244 -2.00 19.64 -23.04
N LYS A 245 -0.83 19.92 -23.64
CA LYS A 245 -0.37 21.29 -23.92
C LYS A 245 -1.43 22.04 -24.76
N GLY A 246 -2.37 22.70 -24.09
CA GLY A 246 -3.52 23.35 -24.72
C GLY A 246 -4.72 23.50 -23.79
N PHE A 247 -4.89 22.64 -22.80
CA PHE A 247 -5.86 22.83 -21.73
C PHE A 247 -5.25 23.70 -20.64
N GLY A 248 -5.55 24.99 -20.68
CA GLY A 248 -5.04 26.00 -19.76
C GLY A 248 -5.35 25.68 -18.30
N GLY A 249 -4.29 25.63 -17.50
CA GLY A 249 -4.33 25.61 -16.03
C GLY A 249 -4.38 24.20 -15.45
N THR A 250 -3.23 23.68 -15.03
CA THR A 250 -3.19 22.69 -13.95
C THR A 250 -3.95 23.29 -12.76
N ILE A 251 -5.09 22.70 -12.40
CA ILE A 251 -5.89 23.13 -11.22
C ILE A 251 -5.07 22.97 -9.93
N VAL A 252 -3.98 22.21 -9.98
CA VAL A 252 -3.21 21.89 -8.80
C VAL A 252 -1.71 21.96 -9.09
N PRO A 253 -0.97 22.91 -8.47
CA PRO A 253 0.46 23.07 -8.72
C PRO A 253 1.27 21.87 -8.21
N HIS A 254 2.37 21.62 -8.91
CA HIS A 254 3.35 20.56 -8.68
C HIS A 254 3.96 20.64 -7.28
N ARG A 255 4.04 19.51 -6.55
CA ARG A 255 4.73 19.43 -5.25
C ARG A 255 5.76 18.29 -5.14
N PHE A 256 6.22 17.75 -6.27
CA PHE A 256 7.47 16.99 -6.28
C PHE A 256 8.62 17.92 -6.64
N ASN A 257 8.94 18.83 -5.70
CA ASN A 257 10.30 19.35 -5.68
C ASN A 257 11.17 18.22 -5.14
N ASP A 258 11.87 17.52 -6.03
CA ASP A 258 13.18 16.92 -5.75
C ASP A 258 14.20 18.04 -5.48
N GLU A 259 13.89 18.96 -4.58
CA GLU A 259 14.95 19.58 -3.81
C GLU A 259 15.44 18.50 -2.86
N ALA A 260 16.42 17.72 -3.35
CA ALA A 260 17.48 17.25 -2.50
C ALA A 260 17.78 18.40 -1.52
N LEU A 261 17.54 18.16 -0.23
CA LEU A 261 17.99 19.01 0.86
C LEU A 261 19.46 19.32 0.60
N LYS A 262 19.74 20.44 -0.09
CA LYS A 262 21.08 20.96 -0.28
C LYS A 262 21.56 21.31 1.12
N ASP A 263 22.46 20.47 1.62
CA ASP A 263 23.35 20.69 2.75
C ASP A 263 22.83 21.67 3.80
N LYS A 264 21.84 21.22 4.58
CA LYS A 264 22.03 21.36 6.02
C LYS A 264 22.70 20.07 6.44
N LYS A 265 23.97 20.17 6.87
CA LYS A 265 24.65 19.15 7.68
C LYS A 265 23.77 18.86 8.89
N VAL A 266 22.79 18.00 8.70
CA VAL A 266 22.14 17.26 9.77
C VAL A 266 23.18 16.20 10.09
N GLU A 267 23.83 16.36 11.24
CA GLU A 267 24.57 15.24 11.83
C GLU A 267 23.66 14.03 11.76
N VAL A 268 24.10 13.02 10.99
CA VAL A 268 23.48 11.71 10.98
C VAL A 268 23.60 11.18 12.40
N LYS A 269 22.59 11.46 13.22
CA LYS A 269 22.41 10.79 14.49
C LYS A 269 21.96 9.38 14.17
N ASP A 270 22.98 8.57 13.93
CA ASP A 270 23.07 7.11 13.99
C ASP A 270 21.92 6.32 13.36
N ALA A 271 22.30 5.39 12.49
CA ALA A 271 21.49 4.31 11.94
C ALA A 271 21.05 3.28 13.01
N ARG A 272 20.51 3.74 14.14
CA ARG A 272 20.16 2.94 15.32
C ARG A 272 19.10 1.89 15.05
N PHE A 273 18.28 2.05 14.01
CA PHE A 273 17.26 1.06 13.68
C PHE A 273 17.86 -0.20 13.05
N VAL A 274 18.78 -0.04 12.09
CA VAL A 274 19.44 -1.17 11.42
C VAL A 274 20.37 -1.87 12.41
N GLU A 275 21.08 -1.12 13.24
CA GLU A 275 21.89 -1.68 14.33
C GLU A 275 21.04 -2.38 15.40
N ALA A 276 19.92 -1.79 15.83
CA ALA A 276 18.99 -2.45 16.76
C ALA A 276 18.37 -3.72 16.16
N TRP A 277 18.16 -3.76 14.85
CA TRP A 277 17.71 -4.96 14.13
C TRP A 277 18.80 -6.06 14.13
N PHE A 278 20.07 -5.70 13.87
CA PHE A 278 21.19 -6.64 13.92
C PHE A 278 21.54 -7.11 15.35
N GLU A 279 21.34 -6.27 16.38
CA GLU A 279 21.49 -6.66 17.78
C GLU A 279 20.47 -7.76 18.16
N THR A 280 19.22 -7.65 17.71
CA THR A 280 18.17 -8.64 18.01
C THR A 280 18.39 -10.02 17.38
N THR A 281 19.16 -10.12 16.28
CA THR A 281 19.46 -11.40 15.63
C THR A 281 20.70 -12.10 16.19
N LYS A 282 21.51 -11.41 17.02
CA LYS A 282 22.65 -12.03 17.73
C LYS A 282 22.24 -12.85 18.94
N TYR A 283 21.07 -12.57 19.54
CA TYR A 283 20.58 -13.25 20.74
C TYR A 283 19.78 -14.54 20.49
N THR A 284 19.55 -14.93 19.23
CA THR A 284 18.79 -16.14 18.86
C THR A 284 19.65 -17.35 18.47
N ARG A 285 20.98 -17.32 18.64
CA ARG A 285 21.79 -18.55 18.57
C ARG A 285 21.68 -19.33 19.90
N PRO A 286 21.21 -20.58 19.91
CA PRO A 286 21.40 -21.45 21.07
C PRO A 286 22.90 -21.62 21.29
N ARG A 287 23.41 -21.26 22.47
CA ARG A 287 24.70 -21.76 22.93
C ARG A 287 24.54 -23.28 23.07
N LEU A 288 25.02 -24.04 22.09
CA LEU A 288 25.36 -25.44 22.28
C LEU A 288 26.51 -25.48 23.30
N GLN A 289 26.16 -25.51 24.59
CA GLN A 289 27.10 -25.88 25.64
C GLN A 289 27.33 -27.38 25.51
N GLY A 290 28.50 -27.74 24.97
CA GLY A 290 29.06 -29.07 25.17
C GLY A 290 29.24 -29.29 26.67
N LYS A 291 28.57 -30.31 27.21
CA LYS A 291 28.99 -30.94 28.47
C LYS A 291 30.10 -31.94 28.15
N PRO A 292 31.20 -31.99 28.91
CA PRO A 292 32.18 -33.05 28.80
C PRO A 292 31.70 -34.26 29.62
N LEU A 293 31.63 -35.41 28.97
CA LEU A 293 32.08 -36.73 29.43
C LEU A 293 32.00 -37.71 28.25
#